data_AF-A0A1F2RHM9-F1
#
_entry.id   AF-A0A1F2RHM9-F1
#
_cell.length_a   1.000
_cell.length_b   1.000
_cell.length_c   1.000
_cell.angle_alpha   90.00
_cell.angle_beta   90.00
_cell.angle_gamma   90.00
#
_symmetry.space_group_name_H-M   'P 1'
#
loop_
_entity.id
_entity.type
_entity.pdbx_description
1 polymer ?
#
loop_
_entity_poly.entity_id
_entity_poly.type
_entity_poly.pdbx_seq_one_letter_code
_entity_poly.pdbx_strand_id
1 'polypeptide(L)'
;MLSIMAHLFKQLGYKGLCILFDEAEAIHSFSRYSYRDKAYASLLNICRAAERYPSCYFLYSTTPSFFDTYTRYWASDNEIRADHIYELERLSSNELRALADRILPMYCTAYDWKKPVAIEASIRKLAEAGKDGRVGDFVRGIVAFLDEKSGRAN
;
A
#
# COMPACT_ATOMS: atom_id res chain seq x y z
N MET A 1 -3.85 -28.79 -2.99
CA MET A 1 -2.75 -28.39 -3.90
C MET A 1 -1.76 -27.46 -3.20
N LEU A 2 -2.20 -26.37 -2.59
CA LEU A 2 -1.31 -25.44 -1.87
C LEU A 2 -0.53 -26.08 -0.72
N SER A 3 -1.18 -26.96 0.03
CA SER A 3 -0.55 -27.77 1.08
C SER A 3 0.59 -28.64 0.58
N ILE A 4 0.41 -29.25 -0.60
CA ILE A 4 1.42 -30.09 -1.26
C ILE A 4 2.60 -29.21 -1.69
N MET A 5 2.35 -28.02 -2.23
CA MET A 5 3.42 -27.10 -2.62
C MET A 5 4.21 -26.60 -1.39
N ALA A 6 3.53 -26.17 -0.34
CA ALA A 6 4.19 -25.76 0.90
C ALA A 6 5.03 -26.91 1.50
N HIS A 7 4.53 -28.14 1.45
CA HIS A 7 5.27 -29.31 1.90
C HIS A 7 6.48 -29.60 1.01
N LEU A 8 6.32 -29.53 -0.31
CA LEU A 8 7.41 -29.68 -1.28
C LEU A 8 8.52 -28.66 -1.05
N PHE A 9 8.18 -27.37 -0.91
CA PHE A 9 9.18 -26.34 -0.64
C PHE A 9 9.94 -26.59 0.66
N LYS A 10 9.27 -27.11 1.69
CA LYS A 10 9.96 -27.57 2.90
C LYS A 10 10.92 -28.73 2.66
N GLN A 11 10.50 -29.73 1.89
CA GLN A 11 11.35 -30.87 1.53
C GLN A 11 12.57 -30.45 0.69
N LEU A 12 12.43 -29.37 -0.09
CA LEU A 12 13.52 -28.75 -0.85
C LEU A 12 14.45 -27.87 0.03
N GLY A 13 14.23 -27.80 1.35
CA GLY A 13 15.07 -27.05 2.29
C GLY A 13 14.67 -25.60 2.51
N TYR A 14 13.55 -25.13 1.93
CA TYR A 14 13.01 -23.80 2.22
C TYR A 14 12.23 -23.79 3.53
N LYS A 15 12.10 -22.61 4.16
CA LYS A 15 11.35 -22.47 5.42
C LYS A 15 9.83 -22.60 5.26
N GLY A 16 9.33 -22.38 4.04
CA GLY A 16 7.91 -22.43 3.71
C GLY A 16 7.59 -21.65 2.43
N LEU A 17 6.31 -21.36 2.22
CA LEU A 17 5.75 -20.61 1.10
C LEU A 17 5.10 -19.33 1.63
N CYS A 18 5.44 -18.17 1.06
CA CYS A 18 4.78 -16.90 1.34
C CYS A 18 4.07 -16.42 0.07
N ILE A 19 2.78 -16.10 0.17
CA ILE A 19 1.96 -15.62 -0.95
C ILE A 19 1.54 -14.19 -0.64
N LEU A 20 1.90 -13.28 -1.54
CA LEU A 20 1.61 -11.85 -1.41
C LEU A 20 0.42 -11.51 -2.31
N PHE A 21 -0.62 -10.90 -1.74
CA PHE A 21 -1.74 -10.35 -2.46
C PHE A 21 -1.69 -8.83 -2.34
N ASP A 22 -1.53 -8.17 -3.48
CA ASP A 22 -1.63 -6.72 -3.58
C ASP A 22 -3.07 -6.30 -3.90
N GLU A 23 -3.47 -5.10 -3.50
CA GLU A 23 -4.74 -4.47 -3.91
C GLU A 23 -6.01 -5.25 -3.48
N ALA A 24 -6.07 -5.74 -2.24
CA ALA A 24 -7.30 -6.40 -1.74
C ALA A 24 -8.54 -5.47 -1.78
N GLU A 25 -8.33 -4.15 -1.83
CA GLU A 25 -9.38 -3.14 -2.02
C GLU A 25 -10.00 -3.13 -3.42
N ALA A 26 -9.37 -3.76 -4.42
CA ALA A 26 -9.99 -3.94 -5.73
C ALA A 26 -11.32 -4.71 -5.63
N ILE A 27 -11.56 -5.43 -4.52
CA ILE A 27 -12.87 -6.04 -4.21
C ILE A 27 -13.98 -4.98 -4.16
N HIS A 28 -13.69 -3.75 -3.73
CA HIS A 28 -14.66 -2.65 -3.75
C HIS A 28 -15.02 -2.19 -5.17
N SER A 29 -14.15 -2.41 -6.15
CA SER A 29 -14.39 -2.02 -7.55
C SER A 29 -15.48 -2.88 -8.22
N PHE A 30 -15.83 -4.05 -7.65
CA PHE A 30 -16.91 -4.86 -8.19
C PHE A 30 -18.26 -4.13 -8.09
N SER A 31 -18.95 -3.97 -9.23
CA SER A 31 -20.23 -3.26 -9.30
C SER A 31 -21.40 -4.05 -8.69
N ARG A 32 -21.34 -5.39 -8.66
CA ARG A 32 -22.39 -6.21 -8.05
C ARG A 32 -22.02 -6.68 -6.65
N TYR A 33 -22.95 -6.52 -5.73
CA TYR A 33 -22.86 -6.97 -4.34
C TYR A 33 -22.49 -8.45 -4.23
N SER A 34 -23.12 -9.32 -5.01
CA SER A 34 -22.86 -10.77 -4.99
C SER A 34 -21.44 -11.19 -5.40
N TYR A 35 -20.72 -10.37 -6.18
CA TYR A 35 -19.30 -10.61 -6.47
C TYR A 35 -18.40 -10.18 -5.30
N ARG A 36 -18.77 -9.10 -4.60
CA ARG A 36 -18.08 -8.66 -3.38
C ARG A 36 -18.19 -9.73 -2.29
N ASP A 37 -19.39 -10.27 -2.06
CA ASP A 37 -19.62 -11.34 -1.09
C ASP A 37 -18.74 -12.57 -1.37
N LYS A 38 -18.68 -12.99 -2.64
CA LYS A 38 -17.85 -14.12 -3.06
C LYS A 38 -16.36 -13.84 -2.89
N ALA A 39 -15.92 -12.63 -3.19
CA ALA A 39 -14.52 -12.25 -3.03
C ALA A 39 -14.11 -12.24 -1.55
N TYR A 40 -14.93 -11.63 -0.68
CA TYR A 40 -14.69 -11.64 0.76
C TYR A 40 -14.73 -13.05 1.37
N ALA A 41 -15.71 -13.87 0.97
CA ALA A 41 -15.75 -15.27 1.38
C ALA A 41 -14.52 -16.06 0.91
N SER A 42 -14.00 -15.75 -0.28
CA SER A 42 -12.77 -16.37 -0.79
C SER A 42 -11.55 -15.97 0.03
N LEU A 43 -11.38 -14.68 0.34
CA LEU A 43 -10.33 -14.19 1.23
C LEU A 43 -10.39 -14.87 2.60
N LEU A 44 -11.57 -14.94 3.22
CA LEU A 44 -11.75 -15.62 4.51
C LEU A 44 -11.33 -17.09 4.44
N ASN A 45 -11.73 -17.80 3.39
CA ASN A 45 -11.35 -19.19 3.21
C ASN A 45 -9.83 -19.36 3.04
N ILE A 46 -9.16 -18.42 2.38
CA ILE A 46 -7.70 -18.42 2.25
C ILE A 46 -7.05 -18.17 3.61
N CYS A 47 -7.51 -17.19 4.39
CA CYS A 47 -7.00 -16.94 5.74
C CYS A 47 -7.16 -18.17 6.65
N ARG A 48 -8.34 -18.80 6.66
CA ARG A 48 -8.58 -20.06 7.41
C ARG A 48 -7.71 -21.21 6.91
N ALA A 49 -7.45 -21.29 5.60
CA ALA A 49 -6.56 -22.29 5.06
C ALA A 49 -5.12 -22.07 5.52
N ALA A 50 -4.67 -20.81 5.60
CA ALA A 50 -3.34 -20.46 6.10
C ALA A 50 -3.08 -21.01 7.51
N GLU A 51 -4.05 -20.87 8.42
CA GLU A 51 -3.95 -21.36 9.80
C GLU A 51 -3.69 -22.86 9.89
N ARG A 52 -4.21 -23.64 8.93
CA ARG A 52 -4.03 -25.10 8.89
C ARG A 52 -2.67 -25.52 8.35
N TYR A 53 -1.91 -24.60 7.74
CA TYR A 53 -0.64 -24.89 7.09
C TYR A 53 0.46 -23.96 7.61
N PRO A 54 1.11 -24.28 8.75
CA PRO A 54 2.10 -23.39 9.39
C PRO A 54 3.33 -23.06 8.53
N SER A 55 3.53 -23.76 7.41
CA SER A 55 4.61 -23.50 6.46
C SER A 55 4.12 -22.74 5.22
N CYS A 56 2.90 -22.19 5.25
CA CYS A 56 2.30 -21.38 4.21
C CYS A 56 1.71 -20.10 4.82
N TYR A 57 2.23 -18.95 4.45
CA TYR A 57 1.79 -17.65 4.94
C TYR A 57 1.20 -16.83 3.80
N PHE A 58 0.17 -16.04 4.12
CA PHE A 58 -0.44 -15.10 3.21
C PHE A 58 -0.29 -13.69 3.76
N LEU A 59 0.19 -12.77 2.94
CA LEU A 59 0.27 -11.35 3.25
C LEU A 59 -0.66 -10.61 2.31
N TYR A 60 -1.51 -9.76 2.87
CA TYR A 60 -2.42 -8.89 2.11
C TYR A 60 -1.99 -7.45 2.33
N SER A 61 -1.76 -6.71 1.24
CA SER A 61 -1.73 -5.25 1.30
C SER A 61 -3.16 -4.73 1.12
N THR A 62 -3.53 -3.76 1.95
CA THR A 62 -4.85 -3.14 1.83
C THR A 62 -4.85 -1.75 2.45
N THR A 63 -5.72 -0.88 1.95
CA THR A 63 -5.99 0.42 2.59
C THR A 63 -6.88 0.28 3.82
N PRO A 64 -6.85 1.26 4.75
CA PRO A 64 -7.76 1.30 5.88
C PRO A 64 -9.25 1.17 5.51
N SER A 65 -9.66 1.65 4.33
CA SER A 65 -11.05 1.55 3.84
C SER A 65 -11.56 0.12 3.62
N PHE A 66 -10.65 -0.83 3.41
CA PHE A 66 -11.01 -2.25 3.42
C PHE A 66 -11.57 -2.66 4.78
N PHE A 67 -10.94 -2.19 5.85
CA PHE A 67 -11.35 -2.48 7.22
C PHE A 67 -12.69 -1.82 7.61
N ASP A 68 -13.11 -0.76 6.92
CA ASP A 68 -14.44 -0.18 7.15
C ASP A 68 -15.58 -1.06 6.63
N THR A 69 -15.30 -1.90 5.63
CA THR A 69 -16.33 -2.65 4.90
C THR A 69 -16.31 -4.15 5.23
N TYR A 70 -15.14 -4.70 5.56
CA TYR A 70 -14.99 -6.14 5.82
C TYR A 70 -15.77 -6.61 7.06
N THR A 71 -15.98 -5.75 8.05
CA THR A 71 -16.76 -6.02 9.27
C THR A 71 -18.20 -6.42 8.98
N ARG A 72 -18.75 -6.03 7.82
CA ARG A 72 -20.08 -6.45 7.36
C ARG A 72 -20.11 -7.92 6.90
N TYR A 73 -18.98 -8.48 6.45
CA TYR A 73 -18.89 -9.82 5.85
C TYR A 73 -18.26 -10.85 6.78
N TRP A 74 -17.46 -10.40 7.74
CA TRP A 74 -16.90 -11.23 8.80
C TRP A 74 -17.71 -11.04 10.07
N ALA A 75 -18.59 -12.02 10.38
CA ALA A 75 -19.23 -12.08 11.70
C ALA A 75 -18.17 -12.17 12.80
N SER A 76 -18.50 -11.68 14.00
CA SER A 76 -17.61 -11.49 15.16
C SER A 76 -16.71 -12.69 15.52
N ASP A 77 -17.14 -13.90 15.17
CA ASP A 77 -16.38 -15.15 15.41
C ASP A 77 -15.22 -15.38 14.42
N ASN A 78 -15.02 -14.52 13.42
CA ASN A 78 -14.01 -14.68 12.37
C ASN A 78 -13.20 -13.40 12.11
N GLU A 79 -13.14 -12.48 13.06
CA GLU A 79 -12.40 -11.23 12.92
C GLU A 79 -10.91 -11.49 12.62
N ILE A 80 -10.35 -10.66 11.75
CA ILE A 80 -8.90 -10.57 11.59
C ILE A 80 -8.38 -10.04 12.93
N ARG A 81 -7.64 -10.89 13.63
CA ARG A 81 -7.08 -10.50 14.92
C ARG A 81 -6.14 -9.31 14.74
N ALA A 82 -6.18 -8.36 15.66
CA ALA A 82 -5.37 -7.15 15.60
C ALA A 82 -3.85 -7.44 15.52
N ASP A 83 -3.38 -8.55 16.11
CA ASP A 83 -1.98 -8.98 16.04
C ASP A 83 -1.54 -9.51 14.67
N HIS A 84 -2.48 -9.68 13.73
CA HIS A 84 -2.21 -10.02 12.34
C HIS A 84 -2.25 -8.80 11.40
N ILE A 85 -2.55 -7.61 11.94
CA ILE A 85 -2.59 -6.36 11.17
C ILE A 85 -1.29 -5.60 11.47
N TYR A 86 -0.50 -5.38 10.41
CA TYR A 86 0.69 -4.55 10.47
C TYR A 86 0.38 -3.23 9.79
N GLU A 87 0.08 -2.21 10.59
CA GLU A 87 -0.07 -0.85 10.07
C GLU A 87 1.29 -0.31 9.65
N LEU A 88 1.37 0.20 8.42
CA LEU A 88 2.56 0.84 7.93
C LEU A 88 2.74 2.19 8.65
N GLU A 89 3.92 2.38 9.22
CA GLU A 89 4.28 3.67 9.81
C GLU A 89 4.27 4.77 8.75
N ARG A 90 3.90 5.97 9.18
CA ARG A 90 3.98 7.14 8.32
C ARG A 90 5.43 7.47 8.03
N LEU A 91 5.69 7.96 6.82
CA LEU A 91 7.01 8.45 6.47
C LEU A 91 7.38 9.63 7.38
N SER A 92 8.54 9.53 8.01
CA SER A 92 9.15 10.61 8.77
C SER A 92 9.46 11.81 7.87
N SER A 93 9.66 13.00 8.47
CA SER A 93 10.11 14.18 7.72
C SER A 93 11.37 13.91 6.89
N ASN A 94 12.30 13.09 7.39
CA ASN A 94 13.53 12.73 6.67
C ASN A 94 13.25 11.85 5.44
N GLU A 95 12.32 10.91 5.55
CA GLU A 95 11.91 10.06 4.43
C GLU A 95 11.10 10.84 3.39
N LEU A 96 10.22 11.75 3.83
CA LEU A 96 9.50 12.66 2.93
C LEU A 96 10.45 13.61 2.19
N ARG A 97 11.50 14.10 2.87
CA ARG A 97 12.58 14.87 2.21
C ARG A 97 13.30 14.01 1.17
N ALA A 98 13.71 12.80 1.52
CA ALA A 98 14.37 11.89 0.60
C ALA A 98 13.48 11.54 -0.61
N LEU A 99 12.18 11.39 -0.40
CA LEU A 99 11.20 11.19 -1.46
C LEU A 99 11.12 12.43 -2.37
N ALA A 100 11.03 13.63 -1.80
CA ALA A 100 10.95 14.86 -2.58
C ALA A 100 12.25 15.13 -3.39
N ASP A 101 13.41 14.83 -2.81
CA ASP A 101 14.71 14.89 -3.48
C ASP A 101 14.80 13.92 -4.67
N ARG A 102 14.00 12.84 -4.69
CA ARG A 102 13.87 11.92 -5.83
C ARG A 102 12.83 12.39 -6.85
N ILE A 103 11.74 13.02 -6.41
CA ILE A 103 10.69 13.53 -7.31
C ILE A 103 11.22 14.69 -8.17
N LEU A 104 11.97 15.62 -7.57
CA LEU A 104 12.49 16.80 -8.26
C LEU A 104 13.28 16.48 -9.54
N PRO A 105 14.31 15.60 -9.54
CA PRO A 105 15.04 15.26 -10.76
C PRO A 105 14.18 14.52 -11.79
N MET A 106 13.24 13.68 -11.35
CA MET A 106 12.27 13.03 -12.25
C MET A 106 11.42 14.09 -12.97
N TYR A 107 10.92 15.07 -12.24
CA TYR A 107 10.15 16.19 -12.80
C TYR A 107 10.99 17.02 -13.78
N CYS A 108 12.21 17.41 -13.40
CA CYS A 108 13.10 18.17 -14.28
C CYS A 108 13.38 17.42 -15.59
N THR A 109 13.57 16.10 -15.50
CA THR A 109 13.81 15.23 -16.67
C THR A 109 12.56 15.10 -17.54
N ALA A 110 11.39 14.87 -16.94
CA ALA A 110 10.13 14.69 -17.67
C ALA A 110 9.71 15.94 -18.46
N TYR A 111 10.04 17.12 -17.94
CA TYR A 111 9.55 18.39 -18.49
C TYR A 111 10.64 19.30 -19.07
N ASP A 112 11.86 18.78 -19.21
CA ASP A 112 13.08 19.52 -19.59
C ASP A 112 13.21 20.86 -18.85
N TRP A 113 12.89 20.84 -17.56
CA TRP A 113 12.78 22.05 -16.75
C TRP A 113 14.07 22.28 -15.96
N LYS A 114 14.68 23.45 -16.17
CA LYS A 114 15.83 23.92 -15.38
C LYS A 114 15.35 24.52 -14.07
N LYS A 115 15.52 23.77 -12.98
CA LYS A 115 15.12 24.21 -11.64
C LYS A 115 15.87 25.46 -11.17
N PRO A 116 15.19 26.41 -10.51
CA PRO A 116 15.84 27.51 -9.77
C PRO A 116 16.58 26.99 -8.53
N VAL A 117 17.67 27.65 -8.14
CA VAL A 117 18.46 27.31 -6.94
C VAL A 117 17.61 27.33 -5.65
N ALA A 118 16.62 28.22 -5.57
CA ALA A 118 15.76 28.36 -4.40
C ALA A 118 14.71 27.23 -4.23
N ILE A 119 14.50 26.37 -5.23
CA ILE A 119 13.42 25.37 -5.21
C ILE A 119 13.61 24.34 -4.09
N GLU A 120 14.86 23.98 -3.80
CA GLU A 120 15.19 22.92 -2.83
C GLU A 120 14.81 23.32 -1.41
N ALA A 121 15.00 24.59 -1.04
CA ALA A 121 14.58 25.12 0.26
C ALA A 121 13.06 25.07 0.43
N SER A 122 12.30 25.34 -0.63
CA SER A 122 10.84 25.28 -0.62
C SER A 122 10.32 23.85 -0.52
N ILE A 123 10.95 22.90 -1.24
CA ILE A 123 10.61 21.47 -1.17
C ILE A 123 10.85 20.91 0.23
N ARG A 124 11.96 21.31 0.88
CA ARG A 124 12.24 20.93 2.27
C ARG A 124 11.16 21.41 3.24
N LYS A 125 10.64 22.62 3.06
CA LYS A 125 9.51 23.12 3.87
C LYS A 125 8.23 22.34 3.65
N LEU A 126 7.95 21.95 2.41
CA LEU A 126 6.78 21.12 2.06
C LEU A 126 6.88 19.72 2.68
N ALA A 127 8.08 19.13 2.73
CA ALA A 127 8.31 17.84 3.40
C ALA A 127 7.98 17.89 4.90
N GLU A 128 8.29 18.98 5.60
CA GLU A 128 7.88 19.15 7.01
C GLU A 128 6.38 19.29 7.19
N ALA A 129 5.71 20.01 6.28
CA ALA A 129 4.26 20.18 6.32
C ALA A 129 3.50 18.88 5.98
N GLY A 130 4.12 17.99 5.21
CA GLY A 130 3.53 16.73 4.75
C GLY A 130 3.56 15.57 5.76
N LYS A 131 4.24 15.70 6.90
CA LYS A 131 4.48 14.62 7.87
C LYS A 131 3.20 13.93 8.39
N ASP A 132 2.10 14.68 8.44
CA ASP A 132 0.82 14.21 8.98
C ASP A 132 -0.17 13.79 7.88
N GLY A 133 0.23 13.88 6.60
CA GLY A 133 -0.60 13.58 5.44
C GLY A 133 -0.38 12.17 4.87
N ARG A 134 -1.23 11.79 3.89
CA ARG A 134 -0.99 10.59 3.08
C ARG A 134 0.17 10.85 2.11
N VAL A 135 1.03 9.85 1.90
CA VAL A 135 2.16 9.95 0.96
C VAL A 135 1.68 10.35 -0.44
N GLY A 136 0.55 9.81 -0.90
CA GLY A 136 -0.01 10.19 -2.20
C GLY A 136 -0.42 11.67 -2.30
N ASP A 137 -0.96 12.25 -1.23
CA ASP A 137 -1.32 13.68 -1.20
C ASP A 137 -0.07 14.55 -1.16
N PHE A 138 0.97 14.10 -0.44
CA PHE A 138 2.28 14.74 -0.44
C PHE A 138 2.90 14.77 -1.84
N VAL A 139 2.94 13.63 -2.55
CA VAL A 139 3.47 13.56 -3.92
C VAL A 139 2.71 14.49 -4.85
N ARG A 140 1.36 14.48 -4.81
CA ARG A 140 0.54 15.39 -5.61
C ARG A 140 0.82 16.86 -5.27
N GLY A 141 0.98 17.18 -3.99
CA GLY A 141 1.33 18.53 -3.53
C GLY A 141 2.68 19.01 -4.04
N ILE A 142 3.71 18.15 -4.04
CA ILE A 142 5.02 18.47 -4.60
C ILE A 142 4.92 18.72 -6.10
N VAL A 143 4.22 17.85 -6.85
CA VAL A 143 4.06 18.02 -8.31
C VAL A 143 3.31 19.32 -8.62
N ALA A 144 2.20 19.59 -7.94
CA ALA A 144 1.43 20.83 -8.13
C ALA A 144 2.26 22.09 -7.83
N PHE A 145 3.09 22.05 -6.79
CA PHE A 145 4.04 23.13 -6.50
C PHE A 145 5.06 23.31 -7.62
N LEU A 146 5.59 22.23 -8.20
CA LEU A 146 6.54 22.30 -9.32
C LEU A 146 5.86 22.80 -10.61
N ASP A 147 4.61 22.44 -10.85
CA ASP A 147 3.81 22.96 -11.96
C ASP A 147 3.61 24.47 -11.83
N GLU A 148 3.26 24.97 -10.64
CA GLU A 148 3.16 26.41 -10.38
C GLU A 148 4.49 27.13 -10.66
N LYS A 149 5.62 26.59 -10.18
CA LYS A 149 6.94 27.21 -10.35
C LYS A 149 7.50 27.10 -11.76
N SER A 150 7.06 26.12 -12.54
CA SER A 150 7.44 26.00 -13.96
C SER A 150 6.50 26.77 -14.90
N GLY A 151 5.46 27.43 -14.38
CA GLY A 151 4.47 28.16 -15.18
C GLY A 151 3.46 27.24 -15.89
N ARG A 152 3.27 26.02 -15.36
CA ARG A 152 2.39 24.97 -15.89
C ARG A 152 1.12 24.76 -15.05
N ALA A 153 0.86 25.61 -14.05
CA ALA A 153 -0.41 25.59 -13.34
C ALA A 153 -1.55 25.91 -14.32
N ASN A 154 -2.44 24.95 -14.53
CA ASN A 154 -3.76 25.15 -15.17
C ASN A 154 -4.71 25.84 -14.19
#